data_AF-A0A1V4SFQ1-F1
#
_entry.id   AF-A0A1V4SFQ1-F1
#
_cell.length_a   1.000
_cell.length_b   1.000
_cell.length_c   1.000
_cell.angle_alpha   90.00
_cell.angle_beta   90.00
_cell.angle_gamma   90.00
#
_symmetry.space_group_name_H-M   'P 1'
#
loop_
_entity.id
_entity.type
_entity.pdbx_description
1 polymer ?
#
loop_
_entity_poly.entity_id
_entity_poly.type
_entity_poly.pdbx_seq_one_letter_code
_entity_poly.pdbx_strand_id
1 'polypeptide(L)'
;MEELQNTTPSEKFEAVIKEYLQQGKEKLEKDLAGTREAIKLIAKDKTKNFMRTMDMGLSEEERNCLSALIITSMYQSFCYGYGIGKIEGDTKQKVCL
;
A
#
# COMPACT_ATOMS: atom_id res chain seq x y z
N MET A 1 10.56 2.68 -39.30
CA MET A 1 10.52 2.85 -37.83
C MET A 1 9.15 3.39 -37.49
N GLU A 2 8.17 2.50 -37.37
CA GLU A 2 6.80 2.83 -37.00
C GLU A 2 6.35 1.78 -35.98
N GLU A 3 6.70 1.98 -34.71
CA GLU A 3 6.11 1.22 -33.60
C GLU A 3 5.86 2.19 -32.46
N LEU A 4 4.90 3.10 -32.64
CA LEU A 4 4.48 4.03 -31.59
C LEU A 4 3.02 4.42 -31.77
N GLN A 5 2.12 3.45 -31.94
CA GLN A 5 0.68 3.68 -31.80
C GLN A 5 -0.08 2.36 -31.71
N ASN A 6 -0.50 2.00 -30.49
CA ASN A 6 -1.82 1.44 -30.16
C ASN A 6 -1.83 0.88 -28.72
N THR A 7 -1.49 1.69 -27.71
CA THR A 7 -1.78 1.31 -26.33
C THR A 7 -3.25 1.56 -26.03
N THR A 8 -3.93 0.51 -25.60
CA THR A 8 -5.33 0.55 -25.18
C THR A 8 -5.50 1.50 -23.99
N PRO A 9 -6.71 2.06 -23.76
CA PRO A 9 -6.97 2.87 -22.58
C PRO A 9 -6.64 2.15 -21.27
N SER A 10 -6.83 0.83 -21.21
CA SER A 10 -6.49 0.00 -20.06
C SER A 10 -4.99 -0.02 -19.79
N GLU A 11 -4.15 -0.21 -20.81
CA GLU A 11 -2.69 -0.24 -20.65
C GLU A 11 -2.14 1.13 -20.24
N LYS A 12 -2.74 2.22 -20.74
CA LYS A 12 -2.39 3.58 -20.30
C LYS A 12 -2.74 3.80 -18.84
N PHE A 13 -3.93 3.38 -18.41
CA PHE A 13 -4.33 3.45 -17.01
C PHE A 13 -3.40 2.61 -16.12
N GLU A 14 -3.06 1.39 -16.54
CA GLU A 14 -2.15 0.51 -15.81
C GLU A 14 -0.75 1.11 -15.67
N ALA A 15 -0.23 1.77 -16.72
CA ALA A 15 1.04 2.49 -16.65
C ALA A 15 1.00 3.64 -15.63
N VAL A 16 -0.07 4.45 -15.66
CA VAL A 16 -0.25 5.59 -14.74
C VAL A 16 -0.39 5.13 -13.30
N ILE A 17 -1.22 4.13 -13.02
CA ILE A 17 -1.38 3.63 -11.64
C ILE A 17 -0.06 3.06 -11.13
N LYS A 18 0.70 2.31 -11.93
CA LYS A 18 2.02 1.78 -11.54
C LYS A 18 2.99 2.90 -11.18
N GLU A 19 3.00 3.98 -11.96
CA GLU A 19 3.83 5.14 -11.66
C GLU A 19 3.46 5.77 -10.31
N TYR A 20 2.17 5.99 -10.05
CA TYR A 20 1.74 6.57 -8.78
C TYR A 20 1.91 5.64 -7.59
N LEU A 21 1.78 4.32 -7.76
CA LEU A 21 2.14 3.35 -6.73
C LEU A 21 3.63 3.45 -6.36
N GLN A 22 4.50 3.59 -7.36
CA GLN A 22 5.93 3.76 -7.15
C GLN A 22 6.24 5.08 -6.44
N GLN A 23 5.62 6.18 -6.84
CA GLN A 23 5.76 7.47 -6.14
C GLN A 23 5.26 7.38 -4.69
N GLY A 24 4.12 6.73 -4.45
CA GLY A 24 3.57 6.50 -3.12
C GLY A 24 4.53 5.70 -2.24
N LYS A 25 5.14 4.65 -2.80
CA LYS A 25 6.17 3.86 -2.11
C LYS A 25 7.38 4.71 -1.74
N GLU A 26 7.93 5.47 -2.69
CA GLU A 26 9.10 6.31 -2.43
C GLU A 26 8.81 7.38 -1.38
N LYS A 27 7.64 8.01 -1.43
CA LYS A 27 7.19 8.96 -0.42
C LYS A 27 7.06 8.31 0.95
N LEU A 28 6.49 7.11 1.01
CA LEU A 28 6.39 6.35 2.24
C LEU A 28 7.76 6.00 2.81
N GLU A 29 8.74 5.68 1.99
CA GLU A 29 10.10 5.26 2.38
C GLU A 29 11.05 6.41 2.71
N LYS A 30 10.94 7.55 2.02
CA LYS A 30 11.87 8.68 2.17
C LYS A 30 11.32 9.74 3.12
N ASP A 31 10.05 10.08 2.98
CA ASP A 31 9.51 11.32 3.57
C ASP A 31 8.66 11.07 4.82
N LEU A 32 8.00 9.90 4.90
CA LEU A 32 6.99 9.63 5.91
C LEU A 32 7.48 8.68 7.02
N ALA A 33 8.62 9.01 7.64
CA ALA A 33 9.19 8.20 8.72
C ALA A 33 8.20 8.00 9.89
N GLY A 34 7.46 9.06 10.28
CA GLY A 34 6.44 8.96 11.33
C GLY A 34 5.31 7.99 10.98
N THR A 35 4.86 7.96 9.72
CA THR A 35 3.86 7.00 9.24
C THR A 35 4.39 5.57 9.31
N ARG A 36 5.65 5.33 8.92
CA ARG A 36 6.27 3.99 9.01
C ARG A 36 6.33 3.50 10.45
N GLU A 37 6.73 4.36 11.39
CA GLU A 37 6.76 3.99 12.81
C GLU A 37 5.35 3.75 13.37
N ALA A 38 4.37 4.56 12.99
CA ALA A 38 2.98 4.33 13.37
C ALA A 38 2.46 2.97 12.86
N ILE A 39 2.78 2.61 11.61
CA ILE A 39 2.42 1.31 11.04
C ILE A 39 3.03 0.16 11.83
N LYS A 40 4.31 0.25 12.23
CA LYS A 40 4.94 -0.77 13.09
C LYS A 40 4.24 -0.92 14.44
N LEU A 41 3.85 0.20 15.06
CA LEU A 41 3.10 0.18 16.32
C LEU A 41 1.73 -0.48 16.14
N ILE A 42 1.02 -0.15 15.06
CA ILE A 42 -0.28 -0.75 14.72
C ILE A 42 -0.13 -2.26 14.47
N ALA A 43 0.90 -2.68 13.73
CA ALA A 43 1.15 -4.09 13.46
C ALA A 43 1.42 -4.87 14.75
N LYS A 44 2.25 -4.33 15.65
CA LYS A 44 2.50 -4.94 16.96
C LYS A 44 1.23 -5.09 17.78
N ASP A 45 0.39 -4.06 17.83
CA ASP A 45 -0.88 -4.11 18.56
C ASP A 45 -1.86 -5.11 17.93
N LYS A 46 -1.99 -5.13 16.60
CA LYS A 46 -2.82 -6.09 15.88
C LYS A 46 -2.36 -7.53 16.09
N THR A 47 -1.06 -7.81 16.08
CA THR A 47 -0.52 -9.14 16.41
C THR A 47 -0.89 -9.56 17.83
N LYS A 48 -0.78 -8.66 18.80
CA LYS A 48 -1.18 -8.93 20.19
C LYS A 48 -2.69 -9.21 20.31
N ASN A 49 -3.51 -8.44 19.60
CA ASN A 49 -4.96 -8.62 19.60
C ASN A 49 -5.36 -9.92 18.90
N PHE A 50 -4.69 -10.30 17.81
CA PHE A 50 -4.90 -11.59 17.14
C PHE A 50 -4.67 -12.76 18.11
N MET A 51 -3.54 -12.76 18.83
CA MET A 51 -3.24 -13.82 19.81
C MET A 51 -4.30 -13.92 20.91
N ARG A 52 -4.79 -12.78 21.41
CA ARG A 52 -5.85 -12.73 22.43
C ARG A 52 -7.17 -13.29 21.91
N THR A 53 -7.55 -12.94 20.68
CA THR A 53 -8.83 -13.37 20.08
C THR A 53 -8.82 -14.84 19.71
N MET A 54 -7.68 -15.34 19.21
CA MET A 54 -7.56 -16.74 18.77
C MET A 54 -7.29 -17.71 19.92
N ASP A 55 -7.11 -17.20 21.15
CA ASP A 55 -6.65 -17.96 22.32
C ASP A 55 -5.43 -18.86 21.99
N MET A 56 -4.56 -18.35 21.12
CA MET A 56 -3.43 -19.08 20.56
C MET A 56 -2.12 -18.36 20.89
N GLY A 57 -1.21 -19.09 21.51
CA GLY A 57 0.19 -18.66 21.64
C GLY A 57 0.87 -18.72 20.27
N LEU A 58 1.60 -17.66 19.92
CA LEU A 58 2.52 -17.66 18.79
C LEU A 58 3.95 -17.60 19.31
N SER A 59 4.86 -18.34 18.68
CA SER A 59 6.29 -18.21 18.89
C SER A 59 6.79 -16.81 18.50
N GLU A 60 8.01 -16.47 18.86
CA GLU A 60 8.58 -15.17 18.46
C GLU A 60 8.66 -15.03 16.94
N GLU A 61 9.06 -16.08 16.24
CA GLU A 61 9.17 -16.11 14.78
C GLU A 61 7.80 -15.93 14.11
N GLU A 62 6.77 -16.60 14.63
CA GLU A 62 5.40 -16.48 14.11
C GLU A 62 4.83 -15.07 14.36
N ARG A 63 5.09 -14.48 15.53
CA ARG A 63 4.70 -13.08 15.82
C ARG A 63 5.39 -12.10 14.89
N ASN A 64 6.68 -12.30 14.63
CA ASN A 64 7.46 -11.46 13.73
C ASN A 64 6.95 -11.60 12.28
N CYS A 65 6.64 -12.81 11.84
CA CYS A 65 6.04 -13.09 10.54
C CYS A 65 4.69 -12.39 10.38
N LEU A 66 3.78 -12.56 11.35
CA LEU A 66 2.46 -11.92 11.34
C LEU A 66 2.57 -10.39 11.34
N SER A 67 3.45 -9.84 12.16
CA SER A 67 3.72 -8.39 12.19
C SER A 67 4.22 -7.88 10.83
N ALA A 68 5.18 -8.58 10.22
CA ALA A 68 5.73 -8.22 8.91
C ALA A 68 4.68 -8.28 7.79
N LEU A 69 3.79 -9.27 7.83
CA LEU A 69 2.65 -9.36 6.91
C LEU A 69 1.74 -8.14 7.06
N ILE A 70 1.35 -7.78 8.29
CA ILE A 70 0.49 -6.61 8.55
C ILE A 70 1.16 -5.32 8.05
N ILE A 71 2.46 -5.11 8.36
CA ILE A 71 3.20 -3.93 7.89
C ILE A 71 3.18 -3.87 6.36
N THR A 72 3.50 -4.97 5.69
CA THR A 72 3.55 -5.05 4.23
C THR A 72 2.18 -4.75 3.61
N SER A 73 1.11 -5.32 4.15
CA SER A 73 -0.25 -5.03 3.70
C SER A 73 -0.63 -3.56 3.91
N MET A 74 -0.26 -2.96 5.05
CA MET A 74 -0.53 -1.54 5.30
C MET A 74 0.26 -0.63 4.35
N TYR A 75 1.50 -0.99 4.01
CA TYR A 75 2.30 -0.25 3.02
C TYR A 75 1.64 -0.33 1.63
N GLN A 76 1.17 -1.53 1.24
CA GLN A 76 0.43 -1.69 -0.01
C GLN A 76 -0.84 -0.83 -0.03
N SER A 77 -1.65 -0.88 1.04
CA SER A 77 -2.85 -0.06 1.15
C SER A 77 -2.55 1.44 1.08
N PHE A 78 -1.46 1.90 1.70
CA PHE A 78 -1.00 3.28 1.57
C PHE A 78 -0.69 3.64 0.11
N CYS A 79 0.11 2.82 -0.58
CA CYS A 79 0.48 3.08 -1.97
C CYS A 79 -0.74 3.13 -2.89
N TYR A 80 -1.68 2.19 -2.75
CA TYR A 80 -2.92 2.21 -3.51
C TYR A 80 -3.78 3.43 -3.21
N GLY A 81 -3.93 3.80 -1.93
CA GLY A 81 -4.64 5.02 -1.55
C GLY A 81 -4.00 6.28 -2.14
N TYR A 82 -2.66 6.34 -2.17
CA TYR A 82 -1.93 7.42 -2.83
C TYR A 82 -2.18 7.45 -4.35
N GLY A 83 -2.08 6.29 -5.00
CA GLY A 83 -2.27 6.18 -6.45
C GLY A 83 -3.67 6.55 -6.91
N ILE A 84 -4.68 6.04 -6.23
CA ILE A 84 -6.09 6.36 -6.49
C ILE A 84 -6.32 7.87 -6.25
N GLY A 85 -5.86 8.41 -5.12
CA GLY A 85 -6.04 9.83 -4.81
C GLY A 85 -5.36 10.77 -5.82
N LYS A 86 -4.24 10.35 -6.43
CA LYS A 86 -3.61 11.09 -7.53
C LYS A 86 -4.47 11.07 -8.80
N ILE A 87 -4.98 9.91 -9.19
CA ILE A 87 -5.88 9.76 -10.35
C ILE A 87 -7.14 10.60 -10.17
N GLU A 88 -7.76 10.53 -8.98
CA GLU A 88 -8.93 11.34 -8.62
C GLU A 88 -8.63 12.84 -8.60
N GLY A 89 -7.43 13.25 -8.19
CA GLY A 89 -7.02 14.66 -8.21
C GLY A 89 -6.76 15.20 -9.61
N ASP A 90 -6.23 14.37 -10.52
CA ASP A 90 -5.97 14.75 -11.91
C ASP A 90 -7.25 14.76 -12.75
N THR A 91 -8.23 13.94 -12.39
CA THR A 91 -9.56 13.91 -13.01
C THR A 91 -10.49 14.88 -12.29
N LYS A 92 -10.86 16.02 -12.93
CA LYS A 92 -11.88 16.94 -12.37
C LYS A 92 -13.29 16.32 -12.23
N GLN A 93 -13.45 15.07 -12.64
CA GLN A 93 -14.65 14.27 -12.41
C GLN A 93 -14.42 13.38 -11.19
N LYS A 94 -15.33 13.43 -10.22
CA LYS A 94 -15.36 12.47 -9.12
C LYS A 94 -15.37 11.05 -9.70
N VAL A 95 -14.32 10.29 -9.45
CA VAL A 95 -14.34 8.84 -9.67
C VAL A 95 -15.34 8.28 -8.66
N CYS A 96 -16.49 7.84 -9.14
CA CYS A 96 -17.48 7.16 -8.31
C CYS A 96 -17.30 5.65 -8.56
N LEU A 97 -17.04 4.91 -7.48
CA LEU A 97 -17.03 3.43 -7.48
C LEU A 97 -18.46 2.88 -7.43
#